data_AF-A0A167TJW6-F1
#
_entry.id   AF-A0A167TJW6-F1
#
_cell.length_a   1.000
_cell.length_b   1.000
_cell.length_c   1.000
_cell.angle_alpha   90.00
_cell.angle_beta   90.00
_cell.angle_gamma   90.00
#
_symmetry.space_group_name_H-M   'P 1'
#
loop_
_entity.id
_entity.type
_entity.pdbx_description
1 polymer ?
#
loop_
_entity_poly.entity_id
_entity_poly.type
_entity_poly.pdbx_seq_one_letter_code
_entity_poly.pdbx_strand_id
1 'polypeptide(L)'
;MAGKVDADNRVYKLAAMPFILERKSDYDEAIKVYKSAITVLDEAAKIHKKGNALKIHRKMFERQVQVHRERLAYLEDLKRKGSFDGIILPPTILDAMEEVESEDGKTWSLTQIRKSLNTFCGGNPSQSTKDISTAPAHLQPFLNTDTSQRPFFSLALSPSAPTVTYRITHSSELVNLGMRSYWFFVKDQTNTHVLYALQFVWSNEEPIVDTVLRRAGEFLPGIGATSVRLQKTKGGSFRMITRTIPDMGAITEIPDGEMQRKDWSPRRFEYGGRNFVWKSAAAEGKKEGGMFGSFGFSWETLYETKRVWAKGGSRTGKMEDETVGPRLCWGEKKGGNGADHSIHMVGGLDIYFREHLLAVQLSRLARVSYPPQKDTKGIEVATIGVGWLSIASSLA
;
A
#
# COMPACT_ATOMS: atom_id res chain seq x y z
N MET A 1 -3.95 9.84 19.42
CA MET A 1 -2.49 10.00 19.59
C MET A 1 -1.79 9.32 18.43
N ALA A 2 -1.50 10.07 17.37
CA ALA A 2 -0.73 9.57 16.24
C ALA A 2 0.74 9.57 16.65
N GLY A 3 1.38 8.39 16.64
CA GLY A 3 2.81 8.29 16.91
C GLY A 3 3.57 9.11 15.89
N LYS A 4 4.30 10.13 16.34
CA LYS A 4 5.45 10.63 15.59
C LYS A 4 6.28 9.41 15.23
N VAL A 5 6.60 9.25 13.94
CA VAL A 5 7.71 8.37 13.57
C VAL A 5 8.89 8.89 14.36
N ASP A 6 9.35 8.11 15.34
CA ASP A 6 10.49 8.45 16.17
C ASP A 6 11.73 8.32 15.28
N ALA A 7 12.00 9.36 14.50
CA ALA A 7 13.17 9.46 13.66
C ALA A 7 14.47 9.42 14.47
N ASP A 8 14.39 9.52 15.81
CA ASP A 8 15.49 9.33 16.74
C ASP A 8 15.70 7.88 17.19
N ASN A 9 14.80 6.96 16.80
CA ASN A 9 14.98 5.54 16.98
C ASN A 9 16.21 5.06 16.20
N ARG A 10 17.25 4.64 16.93
CA ARG A 10 18.50 4.11 16.36
C ARG A 10 18.27 3.01 15.32
N VAL A 11 17.24 2.18 15.53
CA VAL A 11 16.88 1.08 14.61
C VAL A 11 16.32 1.62 13.29
N TYR A 12 15.50 2.67 13.34
CA TYR A 12 15.01 3.35 12.14
C TYR A 12 16.17 4.00 11.36
N LYS A 13 17.10 4.68 12.06
CA LYS A 13 18.28 5.27 11.42
C LYS A 13 19.11 4.20 10.68
N LEU A 14 19.30 3.01 11.26
CA LEU A 14 20.04 1.93 10.61
C LEU A 14 19.33 1.38 9.35
N ALA A 15 18.00 1.38 9.33
CA ALA A 15 17.23 0.86 8.19
C ALA A 15 17.05 1.91 7.07
N ALA A 16 16.72 3.16 7.40
CA ALA A 16 16.33 4.16 6.42
C ALA A 16 17.46 5.12 6.01
N MET A 17 18.43 5.40 6.89
CA MET A 17 19.46 6.43 6.63
C MET A 17 20.31 6.19 5.37
N PRO A 18 20.73 4.95 5.04
CA PRO A 18 21.46 4.72 3.79
C PRO A 18 20.67 5.21 2.56
N PHE A 19 19.38 4.88 2.47
CA PHE A 19 18.51 5.33 1.37
C PHE A 19 18.33 6.85 1.34
N ILE A 20 18.26 7.49 2.52
CA ILE A 20 18.18 8.95 2.63
C ILE A 20 19.45 9.62 2.09
N LEU A 21 20.62 9.02 2.32
CA LEU A 21 21.90 9.53 1.79
C LEU A 21 21.97 9.36 0.26
N GLU A 22 21.49 8.24 -0.27
CA GLU A 22 21.38 8.05 -1.72
C GLU A 22 20.51 9.14 -2.37
N ARG A 23 19.39 9.49 -1.73
CA ARG A 23 18.52 10.58 -2.18
C ARG A 23 19.23 11.93 -2.21
N LYS A 24 20.10 12.18 -1.23
CA LYS A 24 20.95 13.38 -1.16
C LYS A 24 22.15 13.34 -2.12
N SER A 25 22.26 12.29 -2.93
CA SER A 25 23.40 12.04 -3.82
C SER A 25 24.74 11.89 -3.09
N ASP A 26 24.72 11.61 -1.78
CA ASP A 26 25.91 11.33 -0.97
C ASP A 26 26.21 9.83 -0.97
N TYR A 27 26.57 9.31 -2.15
CA TYR A 27 26.72 7.87 -2.37
C TYR A 27 27.90 7.27 -1.62
N ASP A 28 28.98 8.03 -1.43
CA ASP A 28 30.15 7.56 -0.68
C ASP A 28 29.82 7.34 0.79
N GLU A 29 29.08 8.28 1.40
CA GLU A 29 28.62 8.11 2.76
C GLU A 29 27.52 7.03 2.84
N ALA A 30 26.59 6.98 1.88
CA ALA A 30 25.58 5.92 1.80
C ALA A 30 26.22 4.52 1.83
N ILE A 31 27.28 4.28 1.04
CA ILE A 31 28.03 3.01 1.03
C ILE A 31 28.62 2.68 2.41
N LYS A 32 29.21 3.66 3.11
CA LYS A 32 29.75 3.45 4.46
C LYS A 32 28.64 3.10 5.46
N VAL A 33 27.53 3.83 5.41
CA VAL A 33 26.38 3.60 6.31
C VAL A 33 25.72 2.25 6.00
N TYR A 34 25.63 1.82 4.73
CA TYR A 34 25.18 0.47 4.38
C TYR A 34 26.02 -0.61 5.05
N LYS A 35 27.36 -0.51 4.96
CA LYS A 35 28.28 -1.48 5.59
C LYS A 35 28.09 -1.55 7.11
N SER A 36 27.96 -0.38 7.75
CA SER A 36 27.69 -0.29 9.18
C SER A 36 26.33 -0.89 9.55
N ALA A 37 25.28 -0.50 8.85
CA ALA A 37 23.92 -0.98 9.07
C ALA A 37 23.79 -2.50 8.90
N ILE A 38 24.43 -3.08 7.88
CA ILE A 38 24.47 -4.53 7.66
C ILE A 38 25.06 -5.23 8.88
N THR A 39 26.21 -4.75 9.38
CA THR A 39 26.88 -5.35 10.55
C THR A 39 25.98 -5.32 11.78
N VAL A 40 25.46 -4.14 12.12
CA VAL A 40 24.64 -3.96 13.34
C VAL A 40 23.32 -4.73 13.27
N LEU A 41 22.63 -4.71 12.13
CA LEU A 41 21.35 -5.42 11.97
C LEU A 41 21.55 -6.95 11.93
N ASP A 42 22.65 -7.45 11.38
CA ASP A 42 22.99 -8.89 11.38
C ASP A 42 23.31 -9.38 12.81
N GLU A 43 24.00 -8.57 13.61
CA GLU A 43 24.19 -8.83 15.04
C GLU A 43 22.87 -8.81 15.81
N ALA A 44 22.00 -7.82 15.58
CA ALA A 44 20.68 -7.76 16.19
C ALA A 44 19.84 -9.01 15.86
N ALA A 45 19.87 -9.47 14.60
CA ALA A 45 19.19 -10.70 14.20
C ALA A 45 19.73 -11.94 14.94
N LYS A 46 21.05 -12.02 15.17
CA LYS A 46 21.67 -13.10 15.97
C LYS A 46 21.29 -13.03 17.44
N ILE A 47 21.18 -11.83 18.02
CA ILE A 47 20.69 -11.64 19.40
C ILE A 47 19.24 -12.12 19.50
N HIS A 48 18.37 -11.69 18.59
CA HIS A 48 16.99 -12.17 18.53
C HIS A 48 16.87 -13.68 18.35
N LYS A 49 17.83 -14.32 17.65
CA LYS A 49 17.89 -15.78 17.52
C LYS A 49 18.21 -16.49 18.84
N LYS A 50 19.06 -15.89 19.67
CA LYS A 50 19.50 -16.46 20.96
C LYS A 50 18.53 -16.14 22.10
N GLY A 51 17.83 -15.01 22.03
CA GLY A 51 16.83 -14.60 23.01
C GLY A 51 15.44 -15.19 22.75
N ASN A 52 14.47 -14.80 23.57
CA ASN A 52 13.06 -15.22 23.48
C ASN A 52 12.21 -14.33 22.54
N ALA A 53 12.83 -13.72 21.54
CA ALA A 53 12.13 -12.82 20.63
C ALA A 53 11.31 -13.59 19.59
N LEU A 54 10.18 -13.03 19.16
CA LEU A 54 9.36 -13.64 18.12
C LEU A 54 10.16 -13.84 16.83
N LYS A 55 10.10 -15.05 16.27
CA LYS A 55 10.82 -15.40 15.04
C LYS A 55 10.48 -14.47 13.87
N ILE A 56 9.25 -14.00 13.78
CA ILE A 56 8.82 -13.03 12.75
C ILE A 56 9.63 -11.73 12.80
N HIS A 57 9.92 -11.19 13.99
CA HIS A 57 10.74 -9.98 14.14
C HIS A 57 12.17 -10.25 13.69
N ARG A 58 12.79 -11.35 14.15
CA ARG A 58 14.13 -11.75 13.68
C ARG A 58 14.19 -11.79 12.15
N LYS A 59 13.16 -12.36 11.52
CA LYS A 59 13.10 -12.47 10.06
C LYS A 59 13.00 -11.11 9.37
N MET A 60 12.31 -10.15 9.95
CA MET A 60 12.28 -8.77 9.45
C MET A 60 13.69 -8.14 9.43
N PHE A 61 14.51 -8.37 10.47
CA PHE A 61 15.92 -7.93 10.46
C PHE A 61 16.74 -8.63 9.37
N GLU A 62 16.63 -9.96 9.25
CA GLU A 62 17.33 -10.72 8.20
C GLU A 62 16.96 -10.22 6.79
N ARG A 63 15.69 -9.86 6.57
CA ARG A 63 15.22 -9.29 5.30
C ARG A 63 15.73 -7.87 5.05
N GLN A 64 15.72 -7.00 6.06
CA GLN A 64 16.29 -5.65 5.92
C GLN A 64 17.79 -5.73 5.56
N VAL A 65 18.54 -6.63 6.20
CA VAL A 65 19.95 -6.89 5.89
C VAL A 65 20.13 -7.36 4.46
N GLN A 66 19.26 -8.25 3.96
CA GLN A 66 19.32 -8.72 2.58
C GLN A 66 19.14 -7.56 1.58
N VAL A 67 18.12 -6.72 1.79
CA VAL A 67 17.89 -5.52 0.96
C VAL A 67 19.11 -4.59 0.98
N HIS A 68 19.69 -4.36 2.17
CA HIS A 68 20.90 -3.56 2.31
C HIS A 68 22.11 -4.14 1.57
N ARG A 69 22.31 -5.46 1.61
CA ARG A 69 23.40 -6.14 0.88
C ARG A 69 23.23 -6.03 -0.63
N GLU A 70 22.02 -6.26 -1.12
CA GLU A 70 21.70 -6.12 -2.55
C GLU A 70 21.91 -4.67 -3.03
N ARG A 71 21.49 -3.69 -2.20
CA ARG A 71 21.66 -2.27 -2.52
C ARG A 71 23.12 -1.82 -2.48
N LEU A 72 23.87 -2.27 -1.47
CA LEU A 72 25.31 -1.99 -1.35
C LEU A 72 26.08 -2.52 -2.56
N ALA A 73 25.83 -3.76 -2.98
CA ALA A 73 26.49 -4.35 -4.15
C ALA A 73 26.22 -3.56 -5.43
N TYR A 74 24.99 -3.06 -5.59
CA TYR A 74 24.63 -2.20 -6.71
C TYR A 74 25.37 -0.85 -6.67
N LEU A 75 25.41 -0.18 -5.52
CA LEU A 75 26.13 1.09 -5.37
C LEU A 75 27.64 0.95 -5.58
N GLU A 76 28.25 -0.13 -5.09
CA GLU A 76 29.68 -0.39 -5.30
C GLU A 76 29.98 -0.68 -6.78
N ASP A 77 29.05 -1.31 -7.52
CA ASP A 77 29.18 -1.49 -8.96
C ASP A 77 29.12 -0.17 -9.73
N LEU A 78 28.18 0.71 -9.39
CA LEU A 78 28.09 2.06 -9.95
C LEU A 78 29.34 2.90 -9.64
N LYS A 79 29.81 2.85 -8.39
CA LYS A 79 31.04 3.53 -7.97
C LYS A 79 32.25 3.06 -8.78
N ARG A 80 32.38 1.75 -9.00
CA ARG A 80 33.46 1.17 -9.83
C ARG A 80 33.36 1.61 -11.29
N LYS A 81 32.15 1.79 -11.82
CA LYS A 81 31.91 2.34 -13.16
C LYS A 81 32.17 3.86 -13.25
N GLY A 82 32.29 4.54 -12.11
CA GLY A 82 32.58 5.97 -12.03
C GLY A 82 31.37 6.89 -12.30
N SER A 83 30.16 6.34 -12.37
CA SER A 83 28.93 7.13 -12.57
C SER A 83 27.75 6.49 -11.83
N PHE A 84 26.91 7.36 -11.27
CA PHE A 84 25.62 7.01 -10.66
C PHE A 84 24.43 7.46 -11.54
N ASP A 85 24.69 7.79 -12.81
CA ASP A 85 23.65 8.24 -13.73
C ASP A 85 22.59 7.16 -13.94
N GLY A 86 21.31 7.56 -13.88
CA GLY A 86 20.19 6.63 -14.02
C GLY A 86 19.99 5.69 -12.83
N ILE A 87 20.61 5.97 -11.68
CA ILE A 87 20.38 5.20 -10.45
C ILE A 87 18.89 5.15 -10.12
N ILE A 88 18.37 3.93 -9.87
CA ILE A 88 17.01 3.76 -9.38
C ILE A 88 16.99 4.08 -7.90
N LEU A 89 16.27 5.10 -7.47
CA LEU A 89 16.12 5.47 -6.05
C LEU A 89 14.86 4.83 -5.46
N PRO A 90 14.99 3.89 -4.49
CA PRO A 90 13.83 3.37 -3.77
C PRO A 90 13.12 4.48 -2.99
N PRO A 91 11.78 4.51 -2.97
CA PRO A 91 11.02 5.52 -2.24
C PRO A 91 11.30 5.48 -0.73
N THR A 92 11.39 6.65 -0.12
CA THR A 92 11.53 6.84 1.33
C THR A 92 10.34 7.63 1.89
N ILE A 93 10.16 7.63 3.22
CA ILE A 93 9.17 8.50 3.86
C ILE A 93 9.40 9.98 3.54
N LEU A 94 10.67 10.39 3.35
CA LEU A 94 10.99 11.78 3.02
C LEU A 94 10.48 12.15 1.63
N ASP A 95 10.52 11.23 0.66
CA ASP A 95 9.96 11.46 -0.67
C ASP A 95 8.44 11.68 -0.57
N ALA A 96 7.78 10.81 0.19
CA ALA A 96 6.34 10.89 0.39
C ALA A 96 5.94 12.17 1.15
N MET A 97 6.70 12.57 2.17
CA MET A 97 6.44 13.79 2.94
C MET A 97 6.68 15.05 2.12
N GLU A 98 7.79 15.14 1.38
CA GLU A 98 8.11 16.32 0.56
C GLU A 98 7.04 16.58 -0.50
N GLU A 99 6.51 15.55 -1.14
CA GLU A 99 5.43 15.68 -2.11
C GLU A 99 4.11 16.21 -1.48
N VAL A 100 3.91 15.96 -0.17
CA VAL A 100 2.76 16.49 0.57
C VAL A 100 3.02 17.87 1.16
N GLU A 101 4.27 18.19 1.48
CA GLU A 101 4.69 19.47 2.08
C GLU A 101 5.08 20.52 1.02
N SER A 102 5.22 20.15 -0.25
CA SER A 102 5.44 21.10 -1.35
C SER A 102 4.29 22.10 -1.45
N GLU A 103 4.60 23.36 -1.16
CA GLU A 103 3.68 24.50 -1.21
C GLU A 103 3.83 25.29 -2.53
N ASP A 104 3.85 24.60 -3.67
CA ASP A 104 3.88 25.29 -4.98
C ASP A 104 2.63 26.15 -5.22
N GLY A 105 1.58 26.00 -4.38
CA GLY A 105 0.41 26.87 -4.26
C GLY A 105 -0.53 26.87 -5.47
N LYS A 106 -0.10 26.33 -6.61
CA LYS A 106 -0.80 26.35 -7.89
C LYS A 106 -1.61 25.08 -8.17
N THR A 107 -1.16 23.92 -7.68
CA THR A 107 -1.81 22.63 -7.88
C THR A 107 -1.70 21.76 -6.63
N TRP A 108 -2.83 21.31 -6.11
CA TRP A 108 -2.89 20.44 -4.94
C TRP A 108 -2.93 18.97 -5.36
N SER A 109 -2.05 18.14 -4.80
CA SER A 109 -2.07 16.69 -5.01
C SER A 109 -3.28 16.02 -4.35
N LEU A 110 -3.62 14.79 -4.78
CA LEU A 110 -4.72 14.02 -4.16
C LEU A 110 -4.49 13.86 -2.66
N THR A 111 -3.27 13.53 -2.27
CA THR A 111 -2.92 13.32 -0.87
C THR A 111 -2.93 14.61 -0.06
N GLN A 112 -2.50 15.74 -0.63
CA GLN A 112 -2.62 17.04 0.06
C GLN A 112 -4.08 17.39 0.35
N ILE A 113 -4.99 17.26 -0.64
CA ILE A 113 -6.42 17.48 -0.44
C ILE A 113 -6.97 16.52 0.63
N ARG A 114 -6.61 15.24 0.57
CA ARG A 114 -7.03 14.24 1.58
C ARG A 114 -6.57 14.63 2.99
N LYS A 115 -5.30 14.99 3.17
CA LYS A 115 -4.75 15.43 4.46
C LYS A 115 -5.50 16.65 4.97
N SER A 116 -5.69 17.68 4.13
CA SER A 116 -6.42 18.89 4.49
C SER A 116 -7.89 18.62 4.83
N LEU A 117 -8.59 17.76 4.08
CA LEU A 117 -9.96 17.34 4.39
C LEU A 117 -10.03 16.61 5.74
N ASN A 118 -9.12 15.66 6.00
CA ASN A 118 -9.09 14.94 7.26
C ASN A 118 -8.83 15.87 8.46
N THR A 119 -7.92 16.84 8.31
CA THR A 119 -7.67 17.87 9.33
C THR A 119 -8.89 18.78 9.52
N PHE A 120 -9.56 19.17 8.44
CA PHE A 120 -10.74 20.02 8.50
C PHE A 120 -11.93 19.30 9.11
N CYS A 121 -12.38 18.18 8.54
CA CYS A 121 -13.56 17.44 9.02
C CYS A 121 -13.35 16.78 10.39
N GLY A 122 -12.11 16.59 10.84
CA GLY A 122 -11.81 15.83 12.06
C GLY A 122 -12.05 14.34 11.87
N GLY A 123 -11.23 13.49 12.51
CA GLY A 123 -11.24 12.03 12.30
C GLY A 123 -12.49 11.28 12.80
N ASN A 124 -13.57 11.97 13.17
CA ASN A 124 -14.79 11.37 13.72
C ASN A 124 -16.03 11.95 13.02
N PRO A 125 -16.66 11.21 12.07
CA PRO A 125 -17.83 11.66 11.31
C PRO A 125 -19.04 12.02 12.19
N SER A 126 -19.08 11.53 13.44
CA SER A 126 -20.17 11.73 14.39
C SER A 126 -20.09 13.05 15.19
N GLN A 127 -19.04 13.86 15.04
CA GLN A 127 -18.83 15.09 15.82
C GLN A 127 -18.59 16.37 15.00
N SER A 128 -18.65 16.32 13.67
CA SER A 128 -18.27 17.45 12.83
C SER A 128 -19.45 18.01 12.04
N THR A 129 -20.28 18.82 12.68
CA THR A 129 -20.95 19.94 12.00
C THR A 129 -20.04 21.16 12.05
N LYS A 130 -18.83 21.06 11.48
CA LYS A 130 -18.06 22.27 11.16
C LYS A 130 -18.77 22.97 10.01
N ASP A 131 -18.98 24.27 10.17
CA ASP A 131 -19.59 25.08 9.12
C ASP A 131 -18.70 25.05 7.86
N ILE A 132 -19.23 24.50 6.76
CA ILE A 132 -18.54 24.38 5.47
C ILE A 132 -18.06 25.76 4.99
N SER A 133 -18.75 26.84 5.39
CA SER A 133 -18.36 28.22 5.08
C SER A 133 -16.97 28.60 5.61
N THR A 134 -16.50 27.92 6.66
CA THR A 134 -15.18 28.15 7.29
C THR A 134 -14.06 27.33 6.66
N ALA A 135 -14.36 26.50 5.65
CA ALA A 135 -13.35 25.66 5.02
C ALA A 135 -12.39 26.48 4.14
N PRO A 136 -11.09 26.13 4.13
CA PRO A 136 -10.13 26.71 3.20
C PRO A 136 -10.62 26.65 1.74
N ALA A 137 -10.29 27.67 0.95
CA ALA A 137 -10.78 27.83 -0.42
C ALA A 137 -10.51 26.61 -1.31
N HIS A 138 -9.36 25.96 -1.16
CA HIS A 138 -9.00 24.77 -1.92
C HIS A 138 -9.82 23.52 -1.56
N LEU A 139 -10.52 23.51 -0.42
CA LEU A 139 -11.39 22.41 0.02
C LEU A 139 -12.86 22.60 -0.39
N GLN A 140 -13.27 23.84 -0.66
CA GLN A 140 -14.66 24.17 -0.99
C GLN A 140 -15.26 23.31 -2.12
N PRO A 141 -14.54 23.04 -3.24
CA PRO A 141 -15.08 22.18 -4.30
C PRO A 141 -15.39 20.76 -3.84
N PHE A 142 -14.66 20.25 -2.84
CA PHE A 142 -14.75 18.86 -2.38
C PHE A 142 -15.76 18.67 -1.24
N LEU A 143 -16.07 19.74 -0.50
CA LEU A 143 -17.05 19.73 0.59
C LEU A 143 -18.49 20.00 0.11
N ASN A 144 -18.65 20.51 -1.11
CA ASN A 144 -19.96 20.75 -1.69
C ASN A 144 -20.73 19.44 -1.91
N THR A 145 -22.06 19.51 -1.72
CA THR A 145 -22.99 18.39 -1.94
C THR A 145 -23.18 18.09 -3.43
N ASP A 146 -22.98 19.08 -4.30
CA ASP A 146 -23.00 18.87 -5.74
C ASP A 146 -21.68 18.24 -6.23
N THR A 147 -21.69 16.91 -6.37
CA THR A 147 -20.56 16.14 -6.90
C THR A 147 -20.16 16.51 -8.33
N SER A 148 -21.03 17.18 -9.11
CA SER A 148 -20.71 17.57 -10.50
C SER A 148 -19.70 18.71 -10.61
N GLN A 149 -19.52 19.49 -9.53
CA GLN A 149 -18.58 20.61 -9.45
C GLN A 149 -17.17 20.18 -9.00
N ARG A 150 -16.98 18.90 -8.66
CA ARG A 150 -15.69 18.39 -8.19
C ARG A 150 -14.71 18.24 -9.35
N PRO A 151 -13.48 18.79 -9.25
CA PRO A 151 -12.49 18.65 -10.31
C PRO A 151 -11.98 17.21 -10.38
N PHE A 152 -11.97 16.64 -11.59
CA PHE A 152 -11.49 15.28 -11.85
C PHE A 152 -9.97 15.22 -11.86
N PHE A 153 -9.43 14.31 -11.06
CA PHE A 153 -7.99 14.10 -10.98
C PHE A 153 -7.42 13.43 -12.24
N SER A 154 -8.12 12.44 -12.78
CA SER A 154 -7.76 11.70 -13.99
C SER A 154 -7.55 12.59 -15.22
N LEU A 155 -8.24 13.73 -15.28
CA LEU A 155 -8.12 14.72 -16.36
C LEU A 155 -6.99 15.73 -16.12
N ALA A 156 -6.50 15.86 -14.88
CA ALA A 156 -5.39 16.73 -14.52
C ALA A 156 -4.02 16.05 -14.69
N LEU A 157 -4.00 14.73 -14.92
CA LEU A 157 -2.77 13.97 -15.16
C LEU A 157 -2.19 14.29 -16.52
N SER A 158 -0.87 14.50 -16.56
CA SER A 158 -0.16 14.72 -17.82
C SER A 158 -0.21 13.46 -18.70
N PRO A 159 -0.73 13.53 -19.94
CA PRO A 159 -0.75 12.39 -20.85
C PRO A 159 0.65 11.91 -21.27
N SER A 160 1.67 12.77 -21.15
CA SER A 160 3.06 12.43 -21.48
C SER A 160 3.82 11.75 -20.34
N ALA A 161 3.24 11.71 -19.13
CA ALA A 161 3.89 11.07 -17.99
C ALA A 161 3.94 9.54 -18.21
N PRO A 162 5.13 8.91 -18.16
CA PRO A 162 5.26 7.49 -18.43
C PRO A 162 4.52 6.65 -17.38
N THR A 163 3.98 5.51 -17.83
CA THR A 163 3.37 4.52 -16.93
C THR A 163 4.45 3.91 -16.02
N VAL A 164 4.20 3.94 -14.72
CA VAL A 164 5.06 3.27 -13.73
C VAL A 164 4.70 1.79 -13.68
N THR A 165 5.70 0.93 -13.87
CA THR A 165 5.52 -0.53 -13.85
C THR A 165 6.26 -1.14 -12.66
N TYR A 166 5.51 -1.87 -11.83
CA TYR A 166 6.01 -2.62 -10.71
C TYR A 166 6.01 -4.12 -11.01
N ARG A 167 7.08 -4.80 -10.62
CA ARG A 167 7.24 -6.26 -10.75
C ARG A 167 7.04 -6.91 -9.40
N ILE A 168 6.15 -7.89 -9.33
CA ILE A 168 5.81 -8.55 -8.06
C ILE A 168 6.46 -9.92 -8.03
N THR A 169 7.22 -10.18 -6.98
CA THR A 169 7.76 -11.50 -6.65
C THR A 169 7.34 -11.87 -5.24
N HIS A 170 7.29 -13.15 -4.92
CA HIS A 170 6.92 -13.59 -3.57
C HIS A 170 8.01 -14.43 -2.90
N SER A 171 8.05 -14.37 -1.58
CA SER A 171 8.74 -15.39 -0.77
C SER A 171 7.99 -15.61 0.54
N SER A 172 8.30 -16.71 1.22
CA SER A 172 7.70 -16.99 2.53
C SER A 172 8.66 -17.71 3.44
N GLU A 173 8.38 -17.64 4.74
CA GLU A 173 9.13 -18.35 5.75
C GLU A 173 8.25 -18.81 6.90
N LEU A 174 8.58 -19.98 7.46
CA LEU A 174 7.90 -20.52 8.62
C LEU A 174 8.31 -19.72 9.86
N VAL A 175 7.35 -19.04 10.49
CA VAL A 175 7.60 -18.19 11.68
C VAL A 175 7.11 -18.85 12.98
N ASN A 176 6.11 -19.72 12.90
CA ASN A 176 5.68 -20.58 14.00
C ASN A 176 5.11 -21.89 13.44
N LEU A 177 4.87 -22.89 14.28
CA LEU A 177 4.17 -24.11 13.87
C LEU A 177 2.82 -23.73 13.25
N GLY A 178 2.56 -24.15 12.01
CA GLY A 178 1.33 -23.82 11.28
C GLY A 178 1.22 -22.37 10.78
N MET A 179 2.21 -21.50 11.03
CA MET A 179 2.17 -20.08 10.62
C MET A 179 3.36 -19.68 9.75
N ARG A 180 3.07 -19.06 8.61
CA ARG A 180 4.08 -18.55 7.67
C ARG A 180 3.94 -17.04 7.49
N SER A 181 5.07 -16.33 7.52
CA SER A 181 5.12 -14.93 7.07
C SER A 181 5.38 -14.95 5.57
N TYR A 182 4.46 -14.38 4.81
CA TYR A 182 4.60 -14.16 3.38
C TYR A 182 5.01 -12.72 3.11
N TRP A 183 5.80 -12.56 2.06
CA TRP A 183 6.30 -11.28 1.58
C TRP A 183 6.08 -11.20 0.07
N PHE A 184 5.33 -10.19 -0.37
CA PHE A 184 5.27 -9.80 -1.77
C PHE A 184 6.19 -8.61 -2.00
N PHE A 185 7.30 -8.83 -2.68
CA PHE A 185 8.26 -7.79 -3.02
C PHE A 185 7.81 -7.08 -4.28
N VAL A 186 7.68 -5.76 -4.17
CA VAL A 186 7.37 -4.84 -5.25
C VAL A 186 8.69 -4.27 -5.74
N LYS A 187 9.10 -4.66 -6.93
CA LYS A 187 10.35 -4.24 -7.57
C LYS A 187 10.10 -3.27 -8.71
N ASP A 188 11.17 -2.62 -9.13
CA ASP A 188 11.19 -1.78 -10.33
C ASP A 188 10.89 -2.58 -11.61
N GLN A 189 10.76 -1.89 -12.75
CA GLN A 189 10.39 -2.51 -14.03
C GLN A 189 11.37 -3.61 -14.47
N THR A 190 12.65 -3.51 -14.07
CA THR A 190 13.68 -4.51 -14.38
C THR A 190 13.61 -5.77 -13.51
N ASN A 191 12.75 -5.78 -12.48
CA ASN A 191 12.63 -6.84 -11.48
C ASN A 191 13.90 -7.01 -10.61
N THR A 192 14.70 -5.96 -10.48
CA THR A 192 16.00 -6.02 -9.79
C THR A 192 15.92 -5.38 -8.41
N HIS A 193 15.47 -4.13 -8.33
CA HIS A 193 15.52 -3.32 -7.13
C HIS A 193 14.20 -3.36 -6.37
N VAL A 194 14.25 -3.77 -5.10
CA VAL A 194 13.09 -3.74 -4.20
C VAL A 194 12.75 -2.29 -3.86
N LEU A 195 11.49 -1.92 -4.12
CA LEU A 195 10.94 -0.59 -3.82
C LEU A 195 10.03 -0.66 -2.58
N TYR A 196 9.17 -1.70 -2.54
CA TYR A 196 8.28 -1.97 -1.42
C TYR A 196 8.21 -3.47 -1.12
N ALA A 197 7.67 -3.83 0.04
CA ALA A 197 7.22 -5.19 0.30
C ALA A 197 5.93 -5.19 1.12
N LEU A 198 4.96 -6.01 0.70
CA LEU A 198 3.76 -6.31 1.49
C LEU A 198 4.03 -7.55 2.35
N GLN A 199 3.88 -7.42 3.66
CA GLN A 199 3.97 -8.51 4.62
C GLN A 199 2.58 -8.92 5.12
N PHE A 200 2.34 -10.22 5.24
CA PHE A 200 1.17 -10.78 5.92
C PHE A 200 1.53 -12.13 6.55
N VAL A 201 0.77 -12.52 7.58
CA VAL A 201 0.90 -13.82 8.23
C VAL A 201 -0.26 -14.70 7.81
N TRP A 202 0.04 -15.94 7.45
CA TRP A 202 -0.94 -16.93 7.04
C TRP A 202 -0.84 -18.17 7.91
N SER A 203 -1.99 -18.73 8.27
CA SER A 203 -2.15 -20.05 8.85
C SER A 203 -3.32 -20.78 8.18
N ASN A 204 -3.39 -22.11 8.35
CA ASN A 204 -4.53 -22.89 7.83
C ASN A 204 -5.83 -22.65 8.61
N GLU A 205 -5.74 -22.06 9.80
CA GLU A 205 -6.84 -21.95 10.76
C GLU A 205 -7.47 -20.56 10.78
N GLU A 206 -6.65 -19.51 10.69
CA GLU A 206 -7.09 -18.14 10.83
C GLU A 206 -7.03 -17.40 9.49
N PRO A 207 -8.05 -16.59 9.16
CA PRO A 207 -8.01 -15.76 7.97
C PRO A 207 -6.95 -14.66 8.10
N ILE A 208 -6.41 -14.22 6.97
CA ILE A 208 -5.60 -13.00 6.90
C ILE A 208 -6.53 -11.81 7.21
N VAL A 209 -6.28 -11.12 8.32
CA VAL A 209 -7.07 -9.96 8.78
C VAL A 209 -6.33 -8.63 8.60
N ASP A 210 -5.01 -8.67 8.48
CA ASP A 210 -4.16 -7.51 8.30
C ASP A 210 -2.99 -7.80 7.35
N THR A 211 -2.57 -6.76 6.63
CA THR A 211 -1.34 -6.74 5.85
C THR A 211 -0.65 -5.39 6.03
N VAL A 212 0.66 -5.35 5.80
CA VAL A 212 1.44 -4.10 5.90
C VAL A 212 2.39 -3.97 4.72
N LEU A 213 2.22 -2.90 3.95
CA LEU A 213 3.15 -2.45 2.92
C LEU A 213 4.25 -1.59 3.57
N ARG A 214 5.50 -1.92 3.27
CA ARG A 214 6.70 -1.25 3.80
C ARG A 214 7.57 -0.78 2.64
N ARG A 215 8.23 0.37 2.78
CA ARG A 215 9.28 0.82 1.84
C ARG A 215 10.55 -0.01 2.05
N ALA A 216 11.47 0.00 1.08
CA ALA A 216 12.71 -0.77 1.13
C ALA A 216 13.58 -0.52 2.39
N GLY A 217 13.56 0.70 2.94
CA GLY A 217 14.26 1.08 4.18
C GLY A 217 13.44 0.92 5.47
N GLU A 218 12.28 0.27 5.40
CA GLU A 218 11.26 0.31 6.46
C GLU A 218 10.76 -1.09 6.83
N PHE A 219 11.56 -2.15 6.69
CA PHE A 219 11.07 -3.53 6.95
C PHE A 219 10.98 -3.89 8.42
N LEU A 220 11.56 -3.09 9.31
CA LEU A 220 11.67 -3.41 10.73
C LEU A 220 10.34 -3.19 11.49
N PRO A 221 10.13 -3.85 12.65
CA PRO A 221 8.87 -3.78 13.38
C PRO A 221 8.47 -2.35 13.75
N GLY A 222 7.16 -2.07 13.71
CA GLY A 222 6.62 -0.76 14.04
C GLY A 222 6.83 0.32 12.96
N ILE A 223 7.54 0.02 11.88
CA ILE A 223 7.83 0.96 10.79
C ILE A 223 7.14 0.42 9.53
N GLY A 224 6.11 1.09 9.03
CA GLY A 224 5.42 0.65 7.81
C GLY A 224 4.70 1.81 7.13
N ALA A 225 4.68 1.78 5.81
CA ALA A 225 4.12 2.86 5.00
C ALA A 225 2.59 2.83 5.04
N THR A 226 2.00 1.67 4.76
CA THR A 226 0.54 1.51 4.63
C THR A 226 0.08 0.17 5.18
N SER A 227 -0.87 0.20 6.11
CA SER A 227 -1.54 -0.98 6.68
C SER A 227 -2.93 -1.14 6.10
N VAL A 228 -3.33 -2.38 5.83
CA VAL A 228 -4.66 -2.70 5.29
C VAL A 228 -5.31 -3.75 6.17
N ARG A 229 -6.45 -3.41 6.75
CA ARG A 229 -7.30 -4.33 7.50
C ARG A 229 -8.38 -4.89 6.59
N LEU A 230 -8.52 -6.21 6.59
CA LEU A 230 -9.55 -6.95 5.88
C LEU A 230 -10.68 -7.27 6.86
N GLN A 231 -11.86 -6.70 6.64
CA GLN A 231 -13.04 -6.92 7.49
C GLN A 231 -14.10 -7.66 6.70
N LYS A 232 -14.43 -8.89 7.10
CA LYS A 232 -15.48 -9.65 6.44
C LYS A 232 -16.85 -9.02 6.62
N THR A 233 -17.62 -9.01 5.55
CA THR A 233 -18.99 -8.49 5.49
C THR A 233 -20.01 -9.60 5.73
N LYS A 234 -21.28 -9.23 5.94
CA LYS A 234 -22.37 -10.20 6.10
C LYS A 234 -22.55 -11.11 4.88
N GLY A 235 -22.34 -10.57 3.67
CA GLY A 235 -22.41 -11.32 2.42
C GLY A 235 -21.21 -12.24 2.19
N GLY A 236 -20.15 -12.11 3.00
CA GLY A 236 -18.92 -12.90 2.89
C GLY A 236 -17.86 -12.30 1.98
N SER A 237 -18.06 -11.09 1.46
CA SER A 237 -16.99 -10.26 0.87
C SER A 237 -16.17 -9.58 1.97
N PHE A 238 -15.23 -8.69 1.60
CA PHE A 238 -14.36 -7.99 2.55
C PHE A 238 -14.36 -6.49 2.28
N ARG A 239 -14.60 -5.70 3.32
CA ARG A 239 -14.21 -4.29 3.36
C ARG A 239 -12.73 -4.19 3.61
N MET A 240 -12.09 -3.20 2.99
CA MET A 240 -10.67 -2.94 3.18
C MET A 240 -10.49 -1.57 3.80
N ILE A 241 -9.91 -1.52 5.00
CA ILE A 241 -9.66 -0.28 5.73
C ILE A 241 -8.16 -0.03 5.70
N THR A 242 -7.76 0.99 4.95
CA THR A 242 -6.36 1.36 4.77
C THR A 242 -5.99 2.52 5.69
N ARG A 243 -4.86 2.40 6.38
CA ARG A 243 -4.22 3.49 7.12
C ARG A 243 -2.76 3.64 6.71
N THR A 244 -2.36 4.87 6.46
CA THR A 244 -1.02 5.26 6.02
C THR A 244 -0.30 5.95 7.17
N ILE A 245 1.03 5.89 7.19
CA ILE A 245 1.87 6.66 8.11
C ILE A 245 2.55 7.80 7.34
N PRO A 246 2.45 9.07 7.79
CA PRO A 246 1.69 9.53 8.95
C PRO A 246 0.18 9.41 8.73
N ASP A 247 -0.59 9.39 9.82
CA ASP A 247 -2.05 9.19 9.74
C ASP A 247 -2.73 10.37 9.03
N MET A 248 -3.37 10.07 7.89
CA MET A 248 -4.14 11.01 7.07
C MET A 248 -5.62 10.59 6.96
N GLY A 249 -6.11 9.89 7.97
CA GLY A 249 -7.46 9.35 8.00
C GLY A 249 -7.54 7.98 7.31
N ALA A 250 -8.52 7.17 7.70
CA ALA A 250 -8.69 5.85 7.12
C ALA A 250 -9.41 5.92 5.77
N ILE A 251 -8.96 5.13 4.79
CA ILE A 251 -9.68 4.93 3.52
C ILE A 251 -10.45 3.63 3.66
N THR A 252 -11.77 3.66 3.42
CA THR A 252 -12.61 2.46 3.46
C THR A 252 -13.06 2.12 2.06
N GLU A 253 -12.63 0.96 1.57
CA GLU A 253 -13.14 0.39 0.33
C GLU A 253 -14.28 -0.57 0.60
N ILE A 254 -15.39 -0.36 -0.11
CA ILE A 254 -16.64 -1.10 0.08
C ILE A 254 -16.99 -1.83 -1.22
N PRO A 255 -17.15 -3.17 -1.19
CA PRO A 255 -17.63 -3.93 -2.34
C PRO A 255 -19.13 -3.70 -2.58
N ASP A 256 -19.52 -3.59 -3.85
CA ASP A 256 -20.93 -3.51 -4.24
C ASP A 256 -21.68 -4.77 -3.78
N GLY A 257 -22.87 -4.61 -3.19
CA GLY A 257 -23.67 -5.73 -2.73
C GLY A 257 -23.07 -6.53 -1.57
N GLU A 258 -22.20 -5.91 -0.75
CA GLU A 258 -21.53 -6.52 0.41
C GLU A 258 -22.44 -7.28 1.40
N MET A 259 -23.74 -6.99 1.43
CA MET A 259 -24.69 -7.68 2.29
C MET A 259 -25.13 -9.03 1.72
N GLN A 260 -24.97 -9.26 0.42
CA GLN A 260 -25.57 -10.38 -0.31
C GLN A 260 -24.59 -11.16 -1.19
N ARG A 261 -23.35 -10.66 -1.38
CA ARG A 261 -22.36 -11.26 -2.30
C ARG A 261 -21.03 -11.50 -1.63
N LYS A 262 -20.34 -12.52 -2.13
CA LYS A 262 -18.93 -12.84 -1.79
C LYS A 262 -17.92 -12.18 -2.73
N ASP A 263 -18.41 -11.57 -3.80
CA ASP A 263 -17.57 -10.95 -4.82
C ASP A 263 -16.78 -9.80 -4.20
N TRP A 264 -15.51 -9.68 -4.62
CA TRP A 264 -14.68 -8.57 -4.22
C TRP A 264 -15.02 -7.33 -5.03
N SER A 265 -15.32 -7.42 -6.32
CA SER A 265 -15.53 -6.27 -7.21
C SER A 265 -16.97 -6.15 -7.72
N PRO A 266 -17.42 -4.94 -8.10
CA PRO A 266 -16.71 -3.66 -7.98
C PRO A 266 -16.49 -3.21 -6.53
N ARG A 267 -15.41 -2.46 -6.26
CA ARG A 267 -15.15 -1.82 -4.95
C ARG A 267 -15.03 -0.34 -5.10
N ARG A 268 -15.63 0.42 -4.18
CA ARG A 268 -15.67 1.88 -4.24
C ARG A 268 -15.04 2.48 -3.00
N PHE A 269 -14.39 3.61 -3.18
CA PHE A 269 -13.82 4.40 -2.08
C PHE A 269 -13.69 5.86 -2.47
N GLU A 270 -13.53 6.70 -1.44
CA GLU A 270 -13.20 8.11 -1.60
C GLU A 270 -11.72 8.34 -1.26
N TYR A 271 -11.04 9.15 -2.06
CA TYR A 271 -9.69 9.63 -1.78
C TYR A 271 -9.57 11.11 -2.15
N GLY A 272 -9.24 11.96 -1.18
CA GLY A 272 -9.13 13.40 -1.41
C GLY A 272 -10.41 14.04 -1.94
N GLY A 273 -11.58 13.63 -1.41
CA GLY A 273 -12.89 14.15 -1.81
C GLY A 273 -13.39 13.66 -3.18
N ARG A 274 -12.65 12.75 -3.84
CA ARG A 274 -12.97 12.20 -5.16
C ARG A 274 -13.31 10.72 -5.07
N ASN A 275 -14.16 10.26 -5.98
CA ASN A 275 -14.68 8.89 -5.98
C ASN A 275 -13.93 8.00 -6.95
N PHE A 276 -13.61 6.79 -6.49
CA PHE A 276 -12.89 5.81 -7.29
C PHE A 276 -13.61 4.46 -7.25
N VAL A 277 -13.42 3.67 -8.32
CA VAL A 277 -13.95 2.32 -8.43
C VAL A 277 -12.90 1.36 -8.98
N TRP A 278 -12.75 0.23 -8.30
CA TRP A 278 -12.07 -0.95 -8.80
C TRP A 278 -13.06 -1.81 -9.60
N LYS A 279 -12.75 -2.10 -10.86
CA LYS A 279 -13.56 -2.97 -11.74
C LYS A 279 -12.76 -4.21 -12.13
N SER A 280 -13.40 -5.37 -12.09
CA SER A 280 -12.84 -6.60 -12.70
C SER A 280 -13.04 -6.59 -14.22
N ALA A 281 -12.27 -7.39 -14.95
CA ALA A 281 -12.47 -7.53 -16.40
C ALA A 281 -13.90 -8.01 -16.73
N ALA A 282 -14.48 -8.89 -15.89
CA ALA A 282 -15.87 -9.30 -15.99
C ALA A 282 -16.86 -8.14 -15.79
N ALA A 283 -16.59 -7.22 -14.84
CA ALA A 283 -17.40 -6.03 -14.63
C ALA A 283 -17.28 -5.01 -15.78
N GLU A 284 -16.20 -5.07 -16.57
CA GLU A 284 -16.00 -4.31 -17.80
C GLU A 284 -16.62 -5.00 -19.04
N GLY A 285 -17.30 -6.14 -18.89
CA GLY A 285 -17.87 -6.89 -20.02
C GLY A 285 -16.83 -7.62 -20.88
N LYS A 286 -15.57 -7.72 -20.41
CA LYS A 286 -14.52 -8.48 -21.07
C LYS A 286 -14.56 -9.94 -20.60
N LYS A 287 -14.44 -10.89 -21.54
CA LYS A 287 -14.28 -12.32 -21.20
C LYS A 287 -12.91 -12.52 -20.56
N GLU A 288 -12.88 -12.83 -19.27
CA GLU A 288 -11.68 -13.43 -18.66
C GLU A 288 -11.43 -14.78 -19.35
N GLY A 289 -10.21 -15.01 -19.82
CA GLY A 289 -9.91 -16.06 -20.79
C GLY A 289 -10.28 -17.49 -20.36
N GLY A 290 -10.89 -18.23 -21.29
CA GLY A 290 -10.92 -19.70 -21.36
C GLY A 290 -11.77 -20.44 -20.33
N MET A 291 -12.17 -21.66 -20.68
CA MET A 291 -13.04 -22.59 -19.93
C MET A 291 -12.51 -23.00 -18.52
N PHE A 292 -11.30 -22.55 -18.15
CA PHE A 292 -10.67 -22.73 -16.83
C PHE A 292 -10.39 -21.41 -16.08
N GLY A 293 -10.75 -20.25 -16.64
CA GLY A 293 -10.47 -18.92 -16.09
C GLY A 293 -11.29 -18.51 -14.86
N SER A 294 -12.31 -19.28 -14.50
CA SER A 294 -13.25 -18.96 -13.42
C SER A 294 -12.74 -19.30 -12.01
N PHE A 295 -11.58 -19.94 -11.89
CA PHE A 295 -10.97 -20.34 -10.61
C PHE A 295 -9.59 -19.71 -10.44
N GLY A 296 -9.55 -18.43 -10.09
CA GLY A 296 -8.30 -17.76 -9.72
C GLY A 296 -8.45 -16.27 -9.47
N PHE A 297 -7.49 -15.70 -8.75
CA PHE A 297 -7.39 -14.25 -8.55
C PHE A 297 -7.35 -13.52 -9.91
N SER A 298 -8.17 -12.49 -10.12
CA SER A 298 -8.09 -11.59 -11.27
C SER A 298 -7.76 -10.17 -10.82
N TRP A 299 -6.85 -9.50 -11.51
CA TRP A 299 -6.52 -8.11 -11.21
C TRP A 299 -7.70 -7.20 -11.51
N GLU A 300 -7.86 -6.16 -10.71
CA GLU A 300 -8.88 -5.12 -10.92
C GLU A 300 -8.22 -3.87 -11.50
N THR A 301 -8.98 -3.12 -12.29
CA THR A 301 -8.59 -1.84 -12.86
C THR A 301 -9.25 -0.70 -12.08
N LEU A 302 -8.46 0.31 -11.72
CA LEU A 302 -8.93 1.52 -11.05
C LEU A 302 -9.37 2.58 -12.05
N TYR A 303 -10.52 3.19 -11.78
CA TYR A 303 -11.02 4.38 -12.46
C TYR A 303 -11.50 5.42 -11.46
N GLU A 304 -11.45 6.70 -11.85
CA GLU A 304 -12.20 7.76 -11.18
C GLU A 304 -13.65 7.77 -11.69
N THR A 305 -14.61 8.08 -10.82
CA THR A 305 -16.02 8.12 -11.19
C THR A 305 -16.64 9.50 -11.00
N LYS A 306 -17.51 9.88 -11.93
CA LYS A 306 -18.30 11.12 -11.89
C LYS A 306 -19.64 10.94 -11.20
N ARG A 307 -20.35 9.88 -11.56
CA ARG A 307 -21.66 9.56 -11.01
C ARG A 307 -21.75 8.08 -10.68
N VAL A 308 -22.47 7.76 -9.61
CA VAL A 308 -22.78 6.39 -9.19
C VAL A 308 -24.28 6.32 -8.91
N TRP A 309 -24.98 5.31 -9.41
CA TRP A 309 -26.42 5.11 -9.19
C TRP A 309 -26.74 3.62 -9.03
N ALA A 310 -27.88 3.31 -8.39
CA ALA A 310 -28.32 1.93 -8.25
C ALA A 310 -28.69 1.35 -9.62
N LYS A 311 -28.23 0.14 -9.91
CA LYS A 311 -28.59 -0.56 -11.15
C LYS A 311 -30.09 -0.82 -11.20
N GLY A 312 -30.76 -0.41 -12.28
CA GLY A 312 -32.18 -0.65 -12.50
C GLY A 312 -32.53 -2.14 -12.33
N GLY A 313 -33.52 -2.44 -11.48
CA GLY A 313 -33.99 -3.80 -11.21
C GLY A 313 -33.08 -4.64 -10.30
N SER A 314 -31.95 -4.12 -9.81
CA SER A 314 -31.06 -4.86 -8.92
C SER A 314 -31.59 -4.92 -7.48
N ARG A 315 -31.93 -6.12 -6.99
CA ARG A 315 -32.22 -6.38 -5.57
C ARG A 315 -30.97 -6.60 -4.71
N THR A 316 -29.79 -6.70 -5.33
CA THR A 316 -28.54 -7.08 -4.67
C THR A 316 -27.59 -5.91 -4.39
N GLY A 317 -28.09 -4.67 -4.43
CA GLY A 317 -27.28 -3.48 -4.19
C GLY A 317 -26.15 -3.24 -5.20
N LYS A 318 -26.30 -3.71 -6.44
CA LYS A 318 -25.36 -3.38 -7.52
C LYS A 318 -25.49 -1.91 -7.89
N MET A 319 -24.34 -1.28 -8.14
CA MET A 319 -24.27 0.09 -8.60
C MET A 319 -23.76 0.12 -10.05
N GLU A 320 -24.21 1.11 -10.80
CA GLU A 320 -23.66 1.53 -12.08
C GLU A 320 -22.91 2.86 -11.89
N ASP A 321 -21.97 3.14 -12.76
CA ASP A 321 -21.16 4.35 -12.67
C ASP A 321 -20.71 4.87 -14.02
N GLU A 322 -20.44 6.17 -14.07
CA GLU A 322 -19.81 6.89 -15.17
C GLU A 322 -18.33 7.12 -14.81
N THR A 323 -17.42 6.45 -15.53
CA THR A 323 -15.97 6.60 -15.35
C THR A 323 -15.44 7.82 -16.09
N VAL A 324 -14.45 8.50 -15.51
CA VAL A 324 -13.79 9.66 -16.13
C VAL A 324 -12.31 9.36 -16.37
N GLY A 325 -11.80 9.82 -17.51
CA GLY A 325 -10.39 9.75 -17.86
C GLY A 325 -9.88 8.31 -18.12
N PRO A 326 -8.55 8.14 -18.21
CA PRO A 326 -7.94 6.84 -18.42
C PRO A 326 -7.97 5.98 -17.15
N ARG A 327 -7.68 4.68 -17.31
CA ARG A 327 -7.40 3.79 -16.17
C ARG A 327 -6.21 4.30 -15.36
N LEU A 328 -6.30 4.25 -14.04
CA LEU A 328 -5.28 4.78 -13.14
C LEU A 328 -4.31 3.71 -12.63
N CYS A 329 -4.81 2.49 -12.38
CA CYS A 329 -4.02 1.36 -11.90
C CYS A 329 -4.61 0.05 -12.44
N TRP A 330 -3.77 -0.88 -12.89
CA TRP A 330 -4.19 -2.20 -13.33
C TRP A 330 -3.09 -3.24 -13.08
N GLY A 331 -3.41 -4.52 -13.17
CA GLY A 331 -2.43 -5.59 -12.99
C GLY A 331 -2.54 -6.69 -14.03
N GLU A 332 -1.46 -7.46 -14.15
CA GLU A 332 -1.33 -8.56 -15.10
C GLU A 332 -0.76 -9.80 -14.40
N LYS A 333 -1.21 -10.99 -14.82
CA LYS A 333 -0.62 -12.27 -14.39
C LYS A 333 0.61 -12.54 -15.26
N LYS A 334 1.68 -13.09 -14.67
CA LYS A 334 2.99 -13.30 -15.29
C LYS A 334 3.61 -11.97 -15.70
N GLY A 335 4.50 -11.47 -14.86
CA GLY A 335 5.28 -10.28 -15.18
C GLY A 335 6.44 -10.59 -16.13
N GLY A 336 6.93 -9.56 -16.81
CA GLY A 336 8.22 -9.64 -17.50
C GLY A 336 9.37 -9.89 -16.51
N ASN A 337 10.51 -10.36 -17.02
CA ASN A 337 11.76 -10.53 -16.25
C ASN A 337 11.64 -11.50 -15.05
N GLY A 338 10.81 -12.56 -15.19
CA GLY A 338 10.67 -13.60 -14.16
C GLY A 338 9.80 -13.23 -12.96
N ALA A 339 9.03 -12.14 -13.04
CA ALA A 339 8.09 -11.75 -11.99
C ALA A 339 6.79 -12.57 -12.06
N ASP A 340 6.20 -12.86 -10.89
CA ASP A 340 4.93 -13.60 -10.78
C ASP A 340 3.76 -12.76 -11.33
N HIS A 341 3.79 -11.47 -11.05
CA HIS A 341 2.78 -10.50 -11.48
C HIS A 341 3.40 -9.16 -11.84
N SER A 342 2.59 -8.29 -12.45
CA SER A 342 2.93 -6.88 -12.62
C SER A 342 1.74 -5.99 -12.26
N ILE A 343 2.04 -4.83 -11.67
CA ILE A 343 1.08 -3.77 -11.41
C ILE A 343 1.57 -2.54 -12.15
N HIS A 344 0.66 -1.88 -12.86
CA HIS A 344 0.93 -0.69 -13.65
C HIS A 344 0.10 0.46 -13.10
N MET A 345 0.69 1.65 -13.06
CA MET A 345 0.04 2.87 -12.63
C MET A 345 0.33 3.97 -13.63
N VAL A 346 -0.66 4.79 -13.93
CA VAL A 346 -0.46 5.99 -14.76
C VAL A 346 0.60 6.90 -14.12
N GLY A 347 1.37 7.61 -14.94
CA GLY A 347 2.33 8.60 -14.42
C GLY A 347 1.63 9.77 -13.71
N GLY A 348 2.32 10.40 -12.77
CA GLY A 348 1.80 11.57 -12.04
C GLY A 348 0.92 11.26 -10.81
N LEU A 349 0.77 9.99 -10.44
CA LEU A 349 0.18 9.63 -9.14
C LEU A 349 1.15 9.96 -8.00
N ASP A 350 0.65 10.63 -6.97
CA ASP A 350 1.43 10.88 -5.75
C ASP A 350 1.78 9.57 -5.01
N ILE A 351 2.90 9.57 -4.29
CA ILE A 351 3.52 8.42 -3.63
C ILE A 351 2.54 7.74 -2.66
N TYR A 352 1.85 8.51 -1.82
CA TYR A 352 0.93 7.93 -0.83
C TYR A 352 -0.28 7.28 -1.49
N PHE A 353 -0.78 7.87 -2.59
CA PHE A 353 -1.82 7.21 -3.36
C PHE A 353 -1.30 5.92 -3.99
N ARG A 354 -0.11 5.93 -4.62
CA ARG A 354 0.52 4.70 -5.15
C ARG A 354 0.70 3.62 -4.08
N GLU A 355 1.15 3.99 -2.89
CA GLU A 355 1.29 3.08 -1.75
C GLU A 355 -0.04 2.48 -1.32
N HIS A 356 -1.11 3.27 -1.24
CA HIS A 356 -2.45 2.78 -0.99
C HIS A 356 -2.88 1.77 -2.06
N LEU A 357 -2.73 2.10 -3.34
CA LEU A 357 -3.12 1.25 -4.46
C LEU A 357 -2.35 -0.09 -4.47
N LEU A 358 -1.02 -0.06 -4.23
CA LEU A 358 -0.21 -1.26 -4.07
C LEU A 358 -0.70 -2.10 -2.88
N ALA A 359 -0.92 -1.47 -1.73
CA ALA A 359 -1.28 -2.18 -0.51
C ALA A 359 -2.61 -2.92 -0.67
N VAL A 360 -3.63 -2.30 -1.27
CA VAL A 360 -4.95 -2.92 -1.43
C VAL A 360 -4.97 -4.00 -2.51
N GLN A 361 -4.28 -3.80 -3.63
CA GLN A 361 -4.18 -4.80 -4.69
C GLN A 361 -3.43 -6.06 -4.22
N LEU A 362 -2.32 -5.88 -3.52
CA LEU A 362 -1.53 -6.98 -2.97
C LEU A 362 -2.22 -7.68 -1.79
N SER A 363 -2.97 -6.95 -0.96
CA SER A 363 -3.77 -7.56 0.11
C SER A 363 -4.87 -8.47 -0.42
N ARG A 364 -5.52 -8.07 -1.52
CA ARG A 364 -6.49 -8.92 -2.21
C ARG A 364 -5.81 -10.15 -2.80
N LEU A 365 -4.63 -9.99 -3.41
CA LEU A 365 -3.84 -11.11 -3.91
C LEU A 365 -3.51 -12.10 -2.77
N ALA A 366 -3.08 -11.59 -1.62
CA ALA A 366 -2.78 -12.39 -0.44
C ALA A 366 -4.01 -13.19 0.01
N ARG A 367 -5.16 -12.51 0.18
CA ARG A 367 -6.38 -13.12 0.68
C ARG A 367 -6.95 -14.20 -0.24
N VAL A 368 -6.88 -14.00 -1.56
CA VAL A 368 -7.38 -14.96 -2.56
C VAL A 368 -6.41 -16.11 -2.78
N SER A 369 -5.10 -15.86 -2.75
CA SER A 369 -4.07 -16.89 -2.99
C SER A 369 -3.84 -17.79 -1.78
N TYR A 370 -4.13 -17.29 -0.57
CA TYR A 370 -3.91 -18.01 0.68
C TYR A 370 -5.17 -18.03 1.56
N PRO A 371 -6.26 -18.69 1.12
CA PRO A 371 -7.45 -18.86 1.95
C PRO A 371 -7.17 -19.83 3.13
N PRO A 372 -7.79 -19.65 4.31
CA PRO A 372 -7.75 -20.64 5.37
C PRO A 372 -8.61 -21.85 4.98
N GLN A 373 -8.32 -23.01 5.57
CA GLN A 373 -9.13 -24.22 5.33
C GLN A 373 -10.52 -24.11 5.95
N LYS A 374 -10.61 -23.43 7.10
CA LYS A 374 -11.87 -23.15 7.79
C LYS A 374 -12.08 -21.66 7.87
N ASP A 375 -13.17 -21.20 7.28
CA ASP A 375 -13.60 -19.81 7.39
C ASP A 375 -14.50 -19.68 8.62
N THR A 376 -13.89 -19.68 9.81
CA THR A 376 -14.59 -19.65 11.09
C THR A 376 -15.23 -18.28 11.32
N LYS A 377 -16.56 -18.26 11.44
CA LYS A 377 -17.31 -17.07 11.85
C LYS A 377 -16.81 -16.58 13.21
N GLY A 378 -16.39 -15.32 13.30
CA GLY A 378 -16.14 -14.64 14.59
C GLY A 378 -14.68 -14.48 15.03
N ILE A 379 -13.69 -15.14 14.41
CA ILE A 379 -12.26 -14.97 14.79
C ILE A 379 -11.77 -13.54 14.48
N GLU A 380 -12.29 -12.91 13.44
CA GLU A 380 -11.90 -11.56 13.02
C GLU A 380 -12.28 -10.46 14.04
N VAL A 381 -13.20 -10.75 14.98
CA VAL A 381 -13.55 -9.84 16.08
C VAL A 381 -12.60 -10.01 17.28
N ALA A 382 -11.97 -11.18 17.44
CA ALA A 382 -11.05 -11.47 18.54
C ALA A 382 -9.61 -11.00 18.26
N THR A 383 -9.19 -10.90 16.99
CA THR A 383 -7.87 -10.39 16.58
C THR A 383 -7.72 -8.87 16.68
N ILE A 384 -8.77 -8.16 17.15
CA ILE A 384 -8.75 -6.71 17.41
C ILE A 384 -7.63 -6.31 18.40
N GLY A 385 -7.13 -7.25 19.22
CA GLY A 385 -6.22 -6.97 20.33
C GLY A 385 -4.71 -7.03 20.05
N VAL A 386 -4.21 -7.75 19.04
CA VAL A 386 -2.76 -7.91 18.82
C VAL A 386 -2.47 -8.08 17.32
N GLY A 387 -2.20 -6.97 16.63
CA GLY A 387 -1.65 -7.06 15.28
C GLY A 387 -0.25 -7.69 15.36
N TRP A 388 -0.07 -8.91 14.85
CA TRP A 388 1.23 -9.59 14.81
C TRP A 388 2.30 -8.76 14.06
N LEU A 389 1.85 -7.85 13.19
CA LEU A 389 2.67 -6.92 12.42
C LEU A 389 2.74 -5.51 13.03
N SER A 390 1.89 -5.21 14.02
CA SER A 390 1.82 -3.94 14.74
C SER A 390 1.87 -4.18 16.26
N ILE A 391 3.05 -4.49 16.77
CA ILE A 391 3.33 -4.24 18.19
C ILE A 391 4.13 -2.94 18.24
N ALA A 392 3.45 -1.88 18.64
CA ALA A 392 4.11 -0.66 19.11
C ALA A 392 4.92 -1.01 20.37
N SER A 393 6.19 -0.63 20.36
CA SER A 393 7.05 -0.35 21.52
C SER A 393 7.05 -1.35 22.69
N SER A 394 8.08 -2.19 22.73
CA SER A 394 8.84 -2.43 23.98
C SER A 394 10.27 -2.88 23.67
N LEU A 395 11.07 -1.93 23.20
CA LEU A 395 12.51 -1.94 23.48
C LEU A 395 12.76 -0.69 24.33
N ALA A 396 12.55 -0.86 25.63
CA ALA A 396 13.30 -0.11 26.63
C ALA A 396 14.72 -0.67 26.68
#